data_AF-A0A9D6H4T1-F1
#
_entry.id   AF-A0A9D6H4T1-F1
#
_cell.length_a   1.000
_cell.length_b   1.000
_cell.length_c   1.000
_cell.angle_alpha   90.00
_cell.angle_beta   90.00
_cell.angle_gamma   90.00
#
_symmetry.space_group_name_H-M   'P 1'
#
loop_
_entity.id
_entity.type
_entity.pdbx_description
1 polymer ?
#
loop_
_entity_poly.entity_id
_entity_poly.type
_entity_poly.pdbx_seq_one_letter_code
_entity_poly.pdbx_strand_id
1 'polypeptide(L)'
;MNRRPMQPSIQHSTQTSRRPLRTRLAALALALGAAWVAVPAAQAQFGGKSGMASLFTPDFLGRDLPVFVESLGLEEWQKPILEALLEDYETNFNTAADGVRSSMSQFRDVAAGANPERVVEMISQPLVNWAAEKRRLRDDFLESVRGTLANDQAEQWPRLERALRREKSLPMGELSGESLDLTLVVRELRAPGSALEMAAEAVEAYEVALDAALASRDAELDASIAPLLKAMSSGDTGSGVASQERIMQWRVEVRNAQEAGIASIRAALGDEYGPEFERRAMQKAFPMVYRPDPVTPLLEGALALPDLTDAQRAQLQTLSQEFTTEFDGVRGQLVAAYRETEPQEPRRRTELAKRRAAGEQTRLTDPPSVEQAKAAREELFTKYRLRITEILTTEQKQAVPGLVKADAEAQRKPVPGRGEKLEEGQVPDGDVVEYVEGVKGGKGGVKPAQPANPANEGFGTSPGGGAPKRAD
;
A
#
# COMPACT_ATOMS: atom_id res chain seq x y z
N MET A 1 91.91 -43.45 -42.94
CA MET A 1 91.59 -44.46 -41.91
C MET A 1 91.41 -43.75 -40.58
N ASN A 2 90.37 -44.09 -39.83
CA ASN A 2 89.69 -43.28 -38.79
C ASN A 2 88.96 -42.04 -39.35
N ARG A 3 87.63 -41.98 -39.11
CA ARG A 3 86.95 -40.79 -38.54
C ARG A 3 85.42 -40.94 -38.52
N ARG A 4 84.92 -40.70 -37.30
CA ARG A 4 83.74 -39.91 -36.90
C ARG A 4 82.33 -40.45 -37.24
N PRO A 5 81.50 -40.64 -36.20
CA PRO A 5 80.06 -40.52 -36.29
C PRO A 5 79.64 -39.07 -35.96
N MET A 6 78.73 -38.48 -36.74
CA MET A 6 77.91 -37.35 -36.29
C MET A 6 76.60 -37.28 -37.07
N GLN A 7 75.52 -37.30 -36.27
CA GLN A 7 74.25 -36.56 -36.36
C GLN A 7 73.54 -36.44 -37.72
N PRO A 8 72.22 -36.73 -37.75
CA PRO A 8 71.33 -36.06 -38.67
C PRO A 8 70.77 -34.77 -38.04
N SER A 9 70.96 -33.69 -38.78
CA SER A 9 70.47 -32.33 -38.54
C SER A 9 68.96 -32.24 -38.40
N ILE A 10 68.54 -31.42 -37.43
CA ILE A 10 67.22 -30.81 -37.33
C ILE A 10 67.26 -29.47 -38.08
N GLN A 11 66.13 -29.14 -38.74
CA GLN A 11 65.63 -27.83 -39.24
C GLN A 11 65.22 -27.95 -40.72
N HIS A 12 64.09 -27.45 -41.22
CA HIS A 12 62.97 -26.64 -40.73
C HIS A 12 61.76 -26.92 -41.64
N SER A 13 60.53 -26.88 -41.13
CA SER A 13 59.42 -26.12 -41.73
C SER A 13 58.12 -26.26 -40.93
N THR A 14 57.78 -25.15 -40.27
CA THR A 14 56.44 -24.55 -40.15
C THR A 14 55.22 -25.46 -40.32
N GLN A 15 54.58 -25.81 -39.19
CA GLN A 15 53.13 -25.81 -39.14
C GLN A 15 52.64 -25.29 -37.79
N THR A 16 51.85 -24.24 -37.90
CA THR A 16 51.15 -23.49 -36.86
C THR A 16 50.32 -24.39 -35.94
N SER A 17 50.82 -24.61 -34.73
CA SER A 17 50.10 -25.18 -33.60
C SER A 17 49.91 -24.10 -32.55
N ARG A 18 48.67 -23.75 -32.19
CA ARG A 18 48.27 -23.30 -30.85
C ARG A 18 46.80 -23.63 -30.59
N ARG A 19 46.51 -24.84 -30.08
CA ARG A 19 45.35 -25.05 -29.20
C ARG A 19 45.82 -24.71 -27.78
N PRO A 20 45.34 -23.63 -27.14
CA PRO A 20 45.71 -23.37 -25.76
C PRO A 20 44.85 -24.21 -24.81
N LEU A 21 45.51 -24.80 -23.81
CA LEU A 21 44.95 -25.16 -22.51
C LEU A 21 44.21 -23.94 -21.93
N ARG A 22 42.91 -23.81 -22.19
CA ARG A 22 42.02 -22.83 -21.54
C ARG A 22 40.62 -23.41 -21.43
N THR A 23 40.48 -24.51 -20.71
CA THR A 23 39.16 -25.10 -20.43
C THR A 23 39.05 -25.64 -19.01
N ARG A 24 39.69 -24.98 -18.03
CA ARG A 24 39.43 -25.20 -16.58
C ARG A 24 39.54 -23.95 -15.70
N LEU A 25 39.29 -22.76 -16.26
CA LEU A 25 39.13 -21.50 -15.49
C LEU A 25 38.06 -20.61 -16.14
N ALA A 26 36.87 -21.18 -16.39
CA ALA A 26 35.71 -20.44 -16.89
C ALA A 26 34.41 -20.92 -16.23
N ALA A 27 34.49 -21.33 -14.95
CA ALA A 27 33.35 -21.80 -14.16
C ALA A 27 33.27 -21.12 -12.77
N LEU A 28 33.92 -19.97 -12.58
CA LEU A 28 33.91 -19.25 -11.29
C LEU A 28 33.63 -17.73 -11.40
N ALA A 29 33.12 -17.26 -12.54
CA ALA A 29 32.77 -15.85 -12.75
C ALA A 29 31.27 -15.61 -13.08
N LEU A 30 30.44 -16.66 -13.00
CA LEU A 30 28.99 -16.60 -13.27
C LEU A 30 28.13 -16.99 -12.06
N ALA A 31 28.71 -17.00 -10.85
CA ALA A 31 28.01 -17.33 -9.60
C ALA A 31 27.87 -16.14 -8.63
N LEU A 32 28.42 -14.96 -8.93
CA LEU A 32 28.32 -13.76 -8.06
C LEU A 32 27.31 -12.71 -8.56
N GLY A 33 26.75 -12.88 -9.76
CA GLY A 33 25.65 -12.04 -10.26
C GLY A 33 24.25 -12.50 -9.81
N ALA A 34 24.14 -13.71 -9.24
CA ALA A 34 22.86 -14.29 -8.79
C ALA A 34 22.63 -14.18 -7.26
N ALA A 35 23.52 -13.51 -6.53
CA ALA A 35 23.41 -13.32 -5.08
C ALA A 35 22.49 -12.15 -4.67
N TRP A 36 21.74 -11.56 -5.61
CA TRP A 36 20.69 -10.56 -5.34
C TRP A 36 19.27 -11.08 -5.57
N VAL A 37 19.08 -12.36 -5.93
CA VAL A 37 17.73 -12.93 -6.14
C VAL A 37 17.29 -13.82 -4.96
N ALA A 38 18.13 -14.02 -3.95
CA ALA A 38 17.80 -14.87 -2.80
C ALA A 38 18.33 -14.33 -1.45
N VAL A 39 18.19 -13.03 -1.19
CA VAL A 39 18.10 -12.57 0.20
C VAL A 39 16.62 -12.66 0.60
N PRO A 40 16.23 -13.54 1.53
CA PRO A 40 14.83 -13.72 1.88
C PRO A 40 14.28 -12.45 2.54
N ALA A 41 13.27 -11.84 1.92
CA ALA A 41 12.23 -10.97 2.49
C ALA A 41 12.60 -9.73 3.35
N ALA A 42 13.85 -9.51 3.76
CA ALA A 42 14.23 -8.37 4.60
C ALA A 42 14.24 -7.04 3.83
N GLN A 43 14.46 -7.06 2.51
CA GLN A 43 14.41 -5.86 1.66
C GLN A 43 12.98 -5.33 1.43
N ALA A 44 11.95 -6.10 1.78
CA ALA A 44 10.56 -5.64 1.72
C ALA A 44 10.11 -4.88 2.98
N GLN A 45 10.79 -5.06 4.12
CA GLN A 45 10.41 -4.40 5.39
C GLN A 45 11.15 -3.08 5.65
N PHE A 46 12.35 -2.90 5.09
CA PHE A 46 12.95 -1.56 4.95
C PHE A 46 12.39 -0.80 3.73
N GLY A 47 11.44 -1.41 3.02
CA GLY A 47 10.97 -1.05 1.68
C GLY A 47 9.44 -0.98 1.57
N GLY A 48 8.76 -0.47 2.59
CA GLY A 48 7.58 0.35 2.30
C GLY A 48 7.96 1.42 1.26
N LYS A 49 7.00 1.99 0.54
CA LYS A 49 7.21 2.95 -0.58
C LYS A 49 8.16 4.15 -0.28
N SER A 50 8.67 4.28 0.95
CA SER A 50 9.49 5.37 1.48
C SER A 50 10.91 4.99 1.97
N GLY A 51 11.48 3.82 1.68
CA GLY A 51 12.78 3.44 2.26
C GLY A 51 14.02 4.11 1.63
N MET A 52 14.20 3.93 0.33
CA MET A 52 15.38 4.43 -0.41
C MET A 52 15.00 5.32 -1.60
N ALA A 53 13.88 5.06 -2.26
CA ALA A 53 13.40 5.90 -3.37
C ALA A 53 13.00 7.31 -2.91
N SER A 54 12.44 7.42 -1.70
CA SER A 54 12.10 8.71 -1.05
C SER A 54 13.31 9.59 -0.78
N LEU A 55 14.46 8.99 -0.44
CA LEU A 55 15.71 9.75 -0.22
C LEU A 55 16.13 10.50 -1.47
N PHE A 56 15.81 9.98 -2.66
CA PHE A 56 16.16 10.56 -3.95
C PHE A 56 14.99 11.28 -4.63
N THR A 57 13.90 11.48 -3.91
CA THR A 57 12.76 12.29 -4.34
C THR A 57 12.82 13.64 -3.62
N PRO A 58 12.64 14.78 -4.32
CA PRO A 58 12.53 16.09 -3.69
C PRO A 58 11.40 16.11 -2.65
N ASP A 59 11.57 16.88 -1.59
CA ASP A 59 10.52 17.05 -0.57
C ASP A 59 9.36 17.91 -1.11
N PHE A 60 9.70 18.89 -1.97
CA PHE A 60 8.75 19.77 -2.64
C PHE A 60 8.85 19.60 -4.16
N LEU A 61 7.70 19.60 -4.81
CA LEU A 61 7.51 19.48 -6.25
C LEU A 61 6.52 20.55 -6.71
N GLY A 62 6.51 20.89 -8.01
CA GLY A 62 5.55 21.86 -8.56
C GLY A 62 4.08 21.60 -8.20
N ARG A 63 3.69 20.33 -8.00
CA ARG A 63 2.34 19.95 -7.55
C ARG A 63 1.98 20.41 -6.14
N ASP A 64 2.97 20.77 -5.32
CA ASP A 64 2.79 21.21 -3.94
C ASP A 64 2.54 22.73 -3.86
N LEU A 65 2.80 23.50 -4.93
CA LEU A 65 2.56 24.95 -4.97
C LEU A 65 1.16 25.38 -4.51
N PRO A 66 0.06 24.68 -4.89
CA PRO A 66 -1.26 25.03 -4.39
C PRO A 66 -1.37 25.02 -2.86
N VAL A 67 -0.66 24.11 -2.18
CA VAL A 67 -0.67 24.01 -0.71
C VAL A 67 -0.02 25.25 -0.09
N PHE A 68 1.09 25.73 -0.66
CA PHE A 68 1.73 26.98 -0.22
C PHE A 68 0.83 28.19 -0.43
N VAL A 69 0.25 28.31 -1.62
CA VAL A 69 -0.64 29.43 -1.97
C VAL A 69 -1.85 29.47 -1.03
N GLU A 70 -2.53 28.34 -0.84
CA GLU A 70 -3.73 28.26 -0.01
C GLU A 70 -3.41 28.48 1.49
N SER A 71 -2.34 27.85 2.00
CA SER A 71 -2.04 27.89 3.43
C SER A 71 -1.50 29.24 3.89
N LEU A 72 -0.71 29.91 3.04
CA LEU A 72 -0.11 31.21 3.35
C LEU A 72 -0.97 32.40 2.88
N GLY A 73 -2.03 32.15 2.10
CA GLY A 73 -2.83 33.22 1.50
C GLY A 73 -2.01 34.07 0.53
N LEU A 74 -1.25 33.43 -0.36
CA LEU A 74 -0.40 34.15 -1.31
C LEU A 74 -1.24 34.85 -2.39
N GLU A 75 -0.86 36.07 -2.72
CA GLU A 75 -1.45 36.85 -3.80
C GLU A 75 -0.96 36.34 -5.18
N GLU A 76 -1.72 36.62 -6.24
CA GLU A 76 -1.40 36.14 -7.60
C GLU A 76 0.00 36.55 -8.07
N TRP A 77 0.49 37.72 -7.69
CA TRP A 77 1.83 38.20 -8.08
C TRP A 77 2.97 37.51 -7.30
N GLN A 78 2.68 36.87 -6.17
CA GLN A 78 3.69 36.14 -5.38
C GLN A 78 3.92 34.72 -5.93
N LYS A 79 2.98 34.17 -6.70
CA LYS A 79 3.10 32.81 -7.27
C LYS A 79 4.35 32.64 -8.14
N PRO A 80 4.68 33.55 -9.08
CA PRO A 80 5.90 33.41 -9.89
C PRO A 80 7.20 33.47 -9.06
N ILE A 81 7.18 34.15 -7.91
CA ILE A 81 8.33 34.20 -6.99
C ILE A 81 8.53 32.83 -6.35
N LEU A 82 7.43 32.23 -5.84
CA LEU A 82 7.47 30.89 -5.25
C LEU A 82 7.85 29.82 -6.29
N GLU A 83 7.36 29.93 -7.52
CA GLU A 83 7.74 29.05 -8.64
C GLU A 83 9.24 29.11 -8.93
N ALA A 84 9.82 30.32 -8.98
CA ALA A 84 11.26 30.49 -9.19
C ALA A 84 12.09 29.88 -8.04
N LEU A 85 11.69 30.12 -6.78
CA LEU A 85 12.34 29.51 -5.62
C LEU A 85 12.28 27.98 -5.65
N LEU A 86 11.17 27.42 -6.13
CA LEU A 86 11.00 25.98 -6.24
C LEU A 86 11.84 25.39 -7.39
N GLU A 87 11.95 26.07 -8.53
CA GLU A 87 12.83 25.67 -9.63
C GLU A 87 14.30 25.67 -9.21
N ASP A 88 14.73 26.68 -8.44
CA ASP A 88 16.07 26.74 -7.85
C ASP A 88 16.32 25.58 -6.88
N TYR A 89 15.34 25.28 -6.01
CA TYR A 89 15.40 24.12 -5.11
C TYR A 89 15.51 22.80 -5.87
N GLU A 90 14.66 22.58 -6.88
CA GLU A 90 14.65 21.34 -7.68
C GLU A 90 15.99 21.17 -8.43
N THR A 91 16.55 22.26 -8.97
CA THR A 91 17.85 22.26 -9.65
C THR A 91 18.99 21.87 -8.69
N ASN A 92 19.02 22.48 -7.50
CA ASN A 92 20.03 22.19 -6.49
C ASN A 92 19.91 20.75 -5.97
N PHE A 93 18.68 20.30 -5.71
CA PHE A 93 18.40 18.93 -5.28
C PHE A 93 18.86 17.91 -6.31
N ASN A 94 18.49 18.08 -7.59
CA ASN A 94 18.84 17.12 -8.64
C ASN A 94 20.35 17.05 -8.85
N THR A 95 21.03 18.20 -8.83
CA THR A 95 22.49 18.27 -8.95
C THR A 95 23.18 17.51 -7.81
N ALA A 96 22.75 17.74 -6.56
CA ALA A 96 23.32 17.07 -5.40
C ALA A 96 22.99 15.55 -5.39
N ALA A 97 21.75 15.17 -5.71
CA ALA A 97 21.32 13.79 -5.80
C ALA A 97 22.11 13.00 -6.86
N ASP A 98 22.35 13.59 -8.03
CA ASP A 98 23.14 12.98 -9.11
C ASP A 98 24.61 12.79 -8.72
N GLY A 99 25.17 13.73 -7.96
CA GLY A 99 26.50 13.57 -7.35
C GLY A 99 26.58 12.32 -6.47
N VAL A 100 25.58 12.11 -5.61
CA VAL A 100 25.51 10.92 -4.73
C VAL A 100 25.29 9.64 -5.55
N ARG A 101 24.38 9.64 -6.54
CA ARG A 101 24.17 8.48 -7.43
C ARG A 101 25.44 8.10 -8.19
N SER A 102 26.18 9.10 -8.69
CA SER A 102 27.46 8.90 -9.36
C SER A 102 28.49 8.29 -8.42
N SER A 103 28.63 8.82 -7.20
CA SER A 103 29.52 8.24 -6.18
C SER A 103 29.16 6.79 -5.84
N MET A 104 27.87 6.49 -5.65
CA MET A 104 27.40 5.12 -5.41
C MET A 104 27.70 4.18 -6.57
N SER A 105 27.60 4.64 -7.82
CA SER A 105 27.91 3.82 -9.00
C SER A 105 29.38 3.39 -9.04
N GLN A 106 30.30 4.24 -8.58
CA GLN A 106 31.73 3.94 -8.52
C GLN A 106 32.06 2.86 -7.47
N PHE A 107 31.28 2.78 -6.38
CA PHE A 107 31.46 1.73 -5.37
C PHE A 107 31.02 0.34 -5.84
N ARG A 108 30.21 0.25 -6.91
CA ARG A 108 29.75 -1.03 -7.46
C ARG A 108 30.92 -1.88 -7.96
N ASP A 109 31.94 -1.24 -8.51
CA ASP A 109 33.15 -1.89 -9.01
C ASP A 109 34.10 -2.31 -7.87
N VAL A 110 34.08 -1.59 -6.75
CA VAL A 110 34.91 -1.85 -5.55
C VAL A 110 34.28 -2.89 -4.63
N ALA A 111 32.95 -3.03 -4.64
CA ALA A 111 32.22 -4.02 -3.87
C ALA A 111 32.45 -5.46 -4.36
N ALA A 112 32.93 -5.64 -5.60
CA ALA A 112 33.29 -6.93 -6.17
C ALA A 112 34.58 -7.48 -5.53
N GLY A 113 34.47 -8.02 -4.31
CA GLY A 113 35.57 -8.65 -3.56
C GLY A 113 35.78 -8.11 -2.14
N ALA A 114 35.00 -7.10 -1.71
CA ALA A 114 35.02 -6.59 -0.34
C ALA A 114 34.20 -7.49 0.60
N ASN A 115 34.54 -7.48 1.90
CA ASN A 115 33.74 -8.15 2.91
C ASN A 115 32.39 -7.44 3.11
N PRO A 116 31.31 -8.18 3.46
CA PRO A 116 29.95 -7.63 3.57
C PRO A 116 29.85 -6.41 4.48
N GLU A 117 30.57 -6.38 5.60
CA GLU A 117 30.52 -5.28 6.57
C GLU A 117 31.08 -3.99 5.97
N ARG A 118 32.17 -4.08 5.21
CA ARG A 118 32.77 -2.93 4.53
C ARG A 118 31.89 -2.43 3.40
N VAL A 119 31.19 -3.33 2.70
CA VAL A 119 30.21 -2.94 1.67
C VAL A 119 29.06 -2.15 2.29
N VAL A 120 28.55 -2.58 3.44
CA VAL A 120 27.50 -1.85 4.18
C VAL A 120 27.98 -0.47 4.62
N GLU A 121 29.19 -0.35 5.16
CA GLU A 121 29.79 0.93 5.56
C GLU A 121 29.96 1.87 4.35
N MET A 122 30.51 1.37 3.24
CA MET A 122 30.73 2.14 2.00
C MET A 122 29.42 2.67 1.40
N ILE A 123 28.31 1.95 1.56
CA ILE A 123 27.00 2.37 1.05
C ILE A 123 26.28 3.29 2.03
N SER A 124 26.38 3.03 3.35
CA SER A 124 25.62 3.77 4.36
C SER A 124 26.11 5.21 4.57
N GLN A 125 27.43 5.45 4.60
CA GLN A 125 27.95 6.79 4.87
C GLN A 125 27.54 7.85 3.83
N PRO A 126 27.62 7.60 2.50
CA PRO A 126 27.12 8.53 1.50
C PRO A 126 25.63 8.82 1.65
N LEU A 127 24.83 7.83 2.03
CA LEU A 127 23.39 7.99 2.24
C LEU A 127 23.06 8.82 3.47
N VAL A 128 23.81 8.64 4.57
CA VAL A 128 23.66 9.48 5.78
C VAL A 128 24.01 10.93 5.47
N ASN A 129 25.12 11.17 4.78
CA ASN A 129 25.51 12.52 4.36
C ASN A 129 24.49 13.12 3.40
N TRP A 130 23.98 12.34 2.45
CA TRP A 130 22.93 12.76 1.53
C TRP A 130 21.63 13.12 2.25
N ALA A 131 21.20 12.34 3.25
CA ALA A 131 20.01 12.65 4.03
C ALA A 131 20.15 13.99 4.78
N ALA A 132 21.35 14.29 5.31
CA ALA A 132 21.63 15.58 5.93
C ALA A 132 21.61 16.73 4.91
N GLU A 133 22.21 16.55 3.73
CA GLU A 133 22.22 17.56 2.67
C GLU A 133 20.81 17.80 2.10
N LYS A 134 20.03 16.74 1.88
CA LYS A 134 18.62 16.85 1.49
C LYS A 134 17.82 17.69 2.50
N ARG A 135 18.01 17.45 3.80
CA ARG A 135 17.37 18.24 4.85
C ARG A 135 17.80 19.71 4.81
N ARG A 136 19.09 19.98 4.60
CA ARG A 136 19.62 21.35 4.45
C ARG A 136 18.96 22.07 3.26
N LEU A 137 18.91 21.45 2.08
CA LEU A 137 18.26 22.02 0.89
C LEU A 137 16.78 22.34 1.12
N ARG A 138 16.08 21.45 1.83
CA ARG A 138 14.69 21.66 2.23
C ARG A 138 14.55 22.89 3.14
N ASP A 139 15.41 22.99 4.16
CA ASP A 139 15.37 24.07 5.14
C ASP A 139 15.73 25.42 4.49
N ASP A 140 16.73 25.47 3.61
CA ASP A 140 17.10 26.66 2.83
C ASP A 140 15.94 27.16 1.94
N PHE A 141 15.24 26.23 1.27
CA PHE A 141 14.08 26.57 0.46
C PHE A 141 12.96 27.16 1.32
N LEU A 142 12.62 26.52 2.43
CA LEU A 142 11.58 27.02 3.35
C LEU A 142 11.95 28.38 3.95
N GLU A 143 13.21 28.59 4.33
CA GLU A 143 13.70 29.88 4.81
C GLU A 143 13.59 30.97 3.73
N SER A 144 13.94 30.63 2.49
CA SER A 144 13.82 31.54 1.34
C SER A 144 12.36 31.93 1.09
N VAL A 145 11.45 30.96 1.10
CA VAL A 145 10.00 31.22 1.00
C VAL A 145 9.56 32.15 2.12
N ARG A 146 9.91 31.84 3.37
CA ARG A 146 9.54 32.65 4.55
C ARG A 146 10.07 34.08 4.46
N GLY A 147 11.26 34.28 3.89
CA GLY A 147 11.85 35.59 3.65
C GLY A 147 11.10 36.47 2.63
N THR A 148 10.25 35.87 1.79
CA THR A 148 9.42 36.61 0.81
C THR A 148 8.03 36.98 1.32
N LEU A 149 7.65 36.52 2.52
CA LEU A 149 6.30 36.71 3.06
C LEU A 149 6.14 38.08 3.73
N ALA A 150 4.94 38.63 3.63
CA ALA A 150 4.51 39.73 4.50
C ALA A 150 4.30 39.24 5.95
N ASN A 151 4.23 40.15 6.91
CA ASN A 151 4.14 39.79 8.33
C ASN A 151 2.90 38.95 8.66
N ASP A 152 1.75 39.31 8.10
CA ASP A 152 0.48 38.60 8.25
C ASP A 152 0.52 37.20 7.60
N GLN A 153 1.17 37.06 6.45
CA GLN A 153 1.40 35.77 5.80
C GLN A 153 2.38 34.90 6.62
N ALA A 154 3.40 35.51 7.22
CA ALA A 154 4.36 34.80 8.07
C ALA A 154 3.70 34.26 9.35
N GLU A 155 2.64 34.87 9.84
CA GLU A 155 1.81 34.34 10.95
C GLU A 155 1.06 33.06 10.56
N GLN A 156 0.80 32.83 9.25
CA GLN A 156 0.19 31.60 8.73
C GLN A 156 1.19 30.44 8.59
N TRP A 157 2.48 30.66 8.88
CA TRP A 157 3.52 29.64 8.73
C TRP A 157 3.19 28.30 9.43
N PRO A 158 2.68 28.28 10.68
CA PRO A 158 2.31 27.02 11.33
C PRO A 158 1.24 26.24 10.55
N ARG A 159 0.30 26.92 9.87
CA ARG A 159 -0.73 26.27 9.05
C ARG A 159 -0.11 25.58 7.84
N LEU A 160 0.84 26.23 7.18
CA LEU A 160 1.60 25.62 6.08
C LEU A 160 2.37 24.38 6.54
N GLU A 161 3.07 24.46 7.67
CA GLU A 161 3.83 23.32 8.19
C GLU A 161 2.93 22.10 8.44
N ARG A 162 1.74 22.33 9.02
CA ARG A 162 0.73 21.27 9.22
C ARG A 162 0.26 20.68 7.89
N ALA A 163 -0.07 21.52 6.92
CA ALA A 163 -0.54 21.08 5.61
C ALA A 163 0.53 20.26 4.85
N LEU A 164 1.78 20.71 4.87
CA LEU A 164 2.90 20.00 4.27
C LEU A 164 3.16 18.66 4.97
N ARG A 165 3.17 18.63 6.31
CA ARG A 165 3.35 17.40 7.06
C ARG A 165 2.23 16.41 6.79
N ARG A 166 0.97 16.87 6.73
CA ARG A 166 -0.16 16.03 6.32
C ARG A 166 0.06 15.43 4.94
N GLU A 167 0.34 16.24 3.93
CA GLU A 167 0.51 15.77 2.54
C GLU A 167 1.63 14.73 2.40
N LYS A 168 2.76 14.93 3.10
CA LYS A 168 3.95 14.09 2.94
C LYS A 168 3.94 12.87 3.86
N SER A 169 3.50 13.04 5.10
CA SER A 169 3.63 12.02 6.13
C SER A 169 2.38 11.15 6.26
N LEU A 170 1.18 11.69 6.03
CA LEU A 170 -0.06 10.91 6.16
C LEU A 170 -0.11 9.67 5.24
N PRO A 171 0.33 9.72 3.97
CA PRO A 171 0.33 8.54 3.09
C PRO A 171 1.27 7.40 3.54
N MET A 172 2.17 7.67 4.50
CA MET A 172 3.08 6.66 5.05
C MET A 172 2.45 5.77 6.14
N GLY A 173 1.14 5.89 6.37
CA GLY A 173 0.43 5.05 7.33
C GLY A 173 0.40 3.58 6.91
N GLU A 174 0.48 2.71 7.92
CA GLU A 174 0.46 1.24 7.79
C GLU A 174 -0.75 0.61 8.48
N LEU A 175 -1.38 1.32 9.42
CA LEU A 175 -2.57 0.85 10.12
C LEU A 175 -3.85 1.29 9.39
N SER A 176 -4.92 0.50 9.53
CA SER A 176 -6.24 0.93 9.07
C SER A 176 -6.65 2.22 9.81
N GLY A 177 -7.13 3.21 9.06
CA GLY A 177 -7.49 4.53 9.58
C GLY A 177 -6.33 5.52 9.78
N GLU A 178 -5.07 5.10 9.71
CA GLU A 178 -3.92 6.00 9.92
C GLU A 178 -3.79 7.03 8.79
N SER A 179 -3.92 6.60 7.53
CA SER A 179 -3.69 7.44 6.34
C SER A 179 -4.91 8.24 5.88
N LEU A 180 -5.89 8.46 6.77
CA LEU A 180 -7.14 9.14 6.43
C LEU A 180 -6.96 10.66 6.43
N ASP A 181 -7.36 11.35 5.36
CA ASP A 181 -7.43 12.81 5.35
C ASP A 181 -8.87 13.27 5.59
N LEU A 182 -9.19 13.69 6.82
CA LEU A 182 -10.54 14.15 7.16
C LEU A 182 -10.89 15.48 6.51
N THR A 183 -9.91 16.32 6.15
CA THR A 183 -10.19 17.60 5.46
C THR A 183 -10.76 17.34 4.07
N LEU A 184 -10.25 16.31 3.39
CA LEU A 184 -10.81 15.84 2.13
C LEU A 184 -12.21 15.27 2.30
N VAL A 185 -12.47 14.51 3.37
CA VAL A 185 -13.81 13.95 3.64
C VAL A 185 -14.83 15.06 3.89
N VAL A 186 -14.49 16.08 4.70
CA VAL A 186 -15.33 17.27 4.93
C VAL A 186 -15.62 17.99 3.61
N ARG A 187 -14.61 18.19 2.76
CA ARG A 187 -14.78 18.84 1.45
C ARG A 187 -15.68 18.03 0.51
N GLU A 188 -15.53 16.71 0.48
CA GLU A 188 -16.35 15.81 -0.33
C GLU A 188 -17.81 15.74 0.14
N LEU A 189 -18.09 16.03 1.41
CA LEU A 189 -19.44 16.07 1.96
C LEU A 189 -20.33 17.09 1.26
N ARG A 190 -19.74 18.19 0.74
CA ARG A 190 -20.45 19.31 0.09
C ARG A 190 -21.59 19.87 0.95
N ALA A 191 -21.38 19.93 2.27
CA ALA A 191 -22.30 20.55 3.21
C ALA A 191 -22.40 22.07 2.94
N PRO A 192 -23.53 22.73 3.30
CA PRO A 192 -23.66 24.17 3.17
C PRO A 192 -22.62 24.91 4.02
N GLY A 193 -22.26 26.13 3.59
CA GLY A 193 -21.22 26.92 4.27
C GLY A 193 -21.45 27.11 5.77
N SER A 194 -22.71 27.25 6.20
CA SER A 194 -23.08 27.35 7.62
C SER A 194 -22.75 26.09 8.43
N ALA A 195 -22.90 24.89 7.85
CA ALA A 195 -22.54 23.63 8.51
C ALA A 195 -21.01 23.47 8.59
N LEU A 196 -20.29 23.89 7.55
CA LEU A 196 -18.83 23.90 7.55
C LEU A 196 -18.26 24.89 8.55
N GLU A 197 -18.89 26.08 8.70
CA GLU A 197 -18.51 27.08 9.69
C GLU A 197 -18.70 26.56 11.12
N MET A 198 -19.79 25.83 11.41
CA MET A 198 -19.97 25.16 12.71
C MET A 198 -18.91 24.11 13.00
N ALA A 199 -18.38 23.44 11.96
CA ALA A 199 -17.34 22.42 12.12
C ALA A 199 -15.91 22.97 12.08
N ALA A 200 -15.71 24.27 11.80
CA ALA A 200 -14.39 24.85 11.55
C ALA A 200 -13.42 24.67 12.73
N GLU A 201 -13.87 24.95 13.95
CA GLU A 201 -13.04 24.79 15.16
C GLU A 201 -12.67 23.31 15.40
N ALA A 202 -13.60 22.38 15.16
CA ALA A 202 -13.33 20.95 15.30
C ALA A 202 -12.33 20.46 14.25
N VAL A 203 -12.41 20.95 13.01
CA VAL A 203 -11.45 20.65 11.95
C VAL A 203 -10.07 21.20 12.28
N GLU A 204 -9.98 22.44 12.76
CA GLU A 204 -8.69 23.04 13.16
C GLU A 204 -8.05 22.29 14.33
N ALA A 205 -8.83 21.96 15.36
CA ALA A 205 -8.36 21.17 16.50
C ALA A 205 -7.85 19.79 16.06
N TYR A 206 -8.55 19.15 15.12
CA TYR A 206 -8.08 17.91 14.49
C TYR A 206 -6.76 18.10 13.75
N GLU A 207 -6.61 19.14 12.93
CA GLU A 207 -5.37 19.37 12.18
C GLU A 207 -4.17 19.55 13.11
N VAL A 208 -4.33 20.29 14.21
CA VAL A 208 -3.29 20.47 15.23
C VAL A 208 -2.94 19.15 15.92
N ALA A 209 -3.94 18.35 16.30
CA ALA A 209 -3.72 17.07 16.95
C ALA A 209 -3.04 16.04 16.01
N LEU A 210 -3.49 15.98 14.76
CA LEU A 210 -2.89 15.12 13.73
C LEU A 210 -1.44 15.53 13.48
N ASP A 211 -1.17 16.82 13.39
CA ASP A 211 0.17 17.33 13.15
C ASP A 211 1.16 16.89 14.23
N ALA A 212 0.79 17.06 15.50
CA ALA A 212 1.60 16.64 16.63
C ALA A 212 1.86 15.12 16.63
N ALA A 213 0.84 14.32 16.28
CA ALA A 213 0.96 12.87 16.19
C ALA A 213 1.89 12.44 15.03
N LEU A 214 1.74 13.05 13.85
CA LEU A 214 2.60 12.80 12.69
C LEU A 214 4.05 13.17 13.00
N ALA A 215 4.30 14.35 13.58
CA ALA A 215 5.64 14.79 13.95
C ALA A 215 6.32 13.80 14.92
N SER A 216 5.57 13.29 15.90
CA SER A 216 6.09 12.32 16.87
C SER A 216 6.40 10.97 16.22
N ARG A 217 5.52 10.49 15.34
CA ARG A 217 5.73 9.24 14.58
C ARG A 217 6.94 9.36 13.65
N ASP A 218 7.06 10.45 12.91
CA ASP A 218 8.15 10.66 11.97
C ASP A 218 9.50 10.76 12.70
N ALA A 219 9.53 11.40 13.87
CA ALA A 219 10.71 11.42 14.72
C ALA A 219 11.13 10.02 15.21
N GLU A 220 10.18 9.16 15.60
CA GLU A 220 10.50 7.77 15.98
C GLU A 220 10.95 6.93 14.79
N LEU A 221 10.33 7.10 13.62
CA LEU A 221 10.74 6.41 12.39
C LEU A 221 12.21 6.71 12.09
N ASP A 222 12.59 7.98 12.09
CA ASP A 222 13.98 8.42 11.89
C ASP A 222 14.92 7.85 12.97
N ALA A 223 14.54 7.96 14.25
CA ALA A 223 15.34 7.49 15.38
C ALA A 223 15.52 5.96 15.39
N SER A 224 14.58 5.22 14.79
CA SER A 224 14.60 3.75 14.73
C SER A 224 15.42 3.19 13.57
N ILE A 225 15.85 3.99 12.59
CA ILE A 225 16.63 3.52 11.44
C ILE A 225 17.92 2.81 11.88
N ALA A 226 18.77 3.49 12.66
CA ALA A 226 20.06 2.93 13.06
C ALA A 226 19.93 1.68 13.96
N PRO A 227 19.05 1.66 14.99
CA PRO A 227 18.76 0.45 15.75
C PRO A 227 18.29 -0.74 14.90
N LEU A 228 17.40 -0.50 13.92
CA LEU A 228 16.90 -1.56 13.03
C LEU A 228 18.01 -2.13 12.13
N LEU A 229 18.84 -1.26 11.53
CA LEU A 229 19.98 -1.69 10.72
C LEU A 229 20.97 -2.51 11.55
N LYS A 230 21.28 -2.06 12.78
CA LYS A 230 22.13 -2.78 13.70
C LYS A 230 21.57 -4.16 14.02
N ALA A 231 20.30 -4.24 14.41
CA ALA A 231 19.61 -5.50 14.73
C ALA A 231 19.62 -6.48 13.54
N MET A 232 19.43 -5.97 12.32
CA MET A 232 19.51 -6.76 11.09
C MET A 232 20.92 -7.30 10.86
N SER A 233 21.95 -6.45 11.00
CA SER A 233 23.35 -6.84 10.79
C SER A 233 23.86 -7.87 11.81
N SER A 234 23.36 -7.81 13.06
CA SER A 234 23.76 -8.72 14.14
C SER A 234 22.86 -9.95 14.26
N GLY A 235 21.83 -10.08 13.43
CA GLY A 235 20.82 -11.14 13.56
C GLY A 235 19.97 -11.05 14.84
N ASP A 236 19.95 -9.90 15.51
CA ASP A 236 19.21 -9.68 16.76
C ASP A 236 17.73 -9.39 16.46
N THR A 237 16.98 -10.46 16.24
CA THR A 237 15.53 -10.38 15.98
C THR A 237 14.75 -9.74 17.13
N GLY A 238 15.23 -9.82 18.38
CA GLY A 238 14.55 -9.27 19.54
C GLY A 238 14.57 -7.75 19.55
N SER A 239 15.75 -7.16 19.38
CA SER A 239 15.92 -5.71 19.28
C SER A 239 15.22 -5.12 18.04
N GLY A 240 15.20 -5.87 16.93
CA GLY A 240 14.47 -5.50 15.72
C GLY A 240 12.97 -5.38 15.97
N VAL A 241 12.35 -6.40 16.58
CA VAL A 241 10.92 -6.39 16.93
C VAL A 241 10.59 -5.28 17.92
N ALA A 242 11.40 -5.10 18.97
CA ALA A 242 11.18 -4.04 19.96
C ALA A 242 11.19 -2.64 19.34
N SER A 243 12.05 -2.40 18.33
CA SER A 243 12.07 -1.12 17.60
C SER A 243 10.82 -0.95 16.73
N GLN A 244 10.38 -2.01 16.03
CA GLN A 244 9.14 -1.97 15.25
C GLN A 244 7.90 -1.75 16.13
N GLU A 245 7.85 -2.32 17.32
CA GLU A 245 6.75 -2.11 18.27
C GLU A 245 6.66 -0.67 18.78
N ARG A 246 7.80 -0.03 19.04
CA ARG A 246 7.83 1.41 19.37
C ARG A 246 7.30 2.27 18.23
N ILE A 247 7.69 1.97 16.98
CA ILE A 247 7.11 2.63 15.80
C ILE A 247 5.58 2.42 15.76
N MET A 248 5.10 1.19 15.98
CA MET A 248 3.66 0.89 15.97
C MET A 248 2.88 1.68 17.02
N GLN A 249 3.45 1.93 18.21
CA GLN A 249 2.80 2.75 19.23
C GLN A 249 2.51 4.17 18.71
N TRP A 250 3.47 4.82 18.04
CA TRP A 250 3.25 6.15 17.47
C TRP A 250 2.31 6.15 16.26
N ARG A 251 2.29 5.07 15.47
CA ARG A 251 1.27 4.89 14.43
C ARG A 251 -0.14 4.79 15.01
N VAL A 252 -0.27 4.11 16.15
CA VAL A 252 -1.54 4.06 16.90
C VAL A 252 -1.94 5.46 17.36
N GLU A 253 -1.01 6.30 17.82
CA GLU A 253 -1.34 7.69 18.19
C GLU A 253 -1.85 8.52 16.99
N VAL A 254 -1.28 8.35 15.80
CA VAL A 254 -1.82 8.98 14.59
C VAL A 254 -3.25 8.50 14.31
N ARG A 255 -3.51 7.19 14.38
CA ARG A 255 -4.87 6.64 14.24
C ARG A 255 -5.82 7.17 15.33
N ASN A 256 -5.37 7.30 16.58
CA ASN A 256 -6.17 7.83 17.67
C ASN A 256 -6.57 9.30 17.41
N ALA A 257 -5.65 10.12 16.90
CA ALA A 257 -5.93 11.49 16.51
C ALA A 257 -6.99 11.55 15.38
N GLN A 258 -6.90 10.64 14.41
CA GLN A 258 -7.91 10.51 13.35
C GLN A 258 -9.28 10.13 13.91
N GLU A 259 -9.35 9.13 14.79
CA GLU A 259 -10.61 8.66 15.37
C GLU A 259 -11.26 9.72 16.27
N ALA A 260 -10.47 10.45 17.06
CA ALA A 260 -10.94 11.60 17.82
C ALA A 260 -11.43 12.73 16.90
N GLY A 261 -10.73 12.96 15.77
CA GLY A 261 -11.16 13.87 14.72
C GLY A 261 -12.50 13.48 14.10
N ILE A 262 -12.71 12.19 13.79
CA ILE A 262 -13.99 11.69 13.27
C ILE A 262 -15.12 12.00 14.26
N ALA A 263 -14.94 11.67 15.54
CA ALA A 263 -15.96 11.87 16.56
C ALA A 263 -16.30 13.35 16.76
N SER A 264 -15.29 14.22 16.85
CA SER A 264 -15.47 15.66 17.09
C SER A 264 -16.08 16.38 15.88
N ILE A 265 -15.59 16.12 14.67
CA ILE A 265 -16.13 16.72 13.44
C ILE A 265 -17.56 16.23 13.19
N ARG A 266 -17.84 14.93 13.39
CA ARG A 266 -19.21 14.38 13.32
C ARG A 266 -20.16 15.13 14.25
N ALA A 267 -19.76 15.35 15.50
CA ALA A 267 -20.58 16.06 16.47
C ALA A 267 -20.82 17.53 16.06
N ALA A 268 -19.79 18.21 15.56
CA ALA A 268 -19.89 19.60 15.12
C ALA A 268 -20.74 19.79 13.84
N LEU A 269 -20.78 18.79 12.96
CA LEU A 269 -21.63 18.78 11.76
C LEU A 269 -23.11 18.52 12.06
N GLY A 270 -23.47 18.13 13.29
CA GLY A 270 -24.84 17.86 13.71
C GLY A 270 -25.48 16.62 13.06
N ASP A 271 -26.76 16.40 13.34
CA ASP A 271 -27.48 15.17 12.93
C ASP A 271 -27.72 15.08 11.42
N GLU A 272 -27.76 16.21 10.72
CA GLU A 272 -28.02 16.26 9.28
C GLU A 272 -26.81 15.77 8.46
N TYR A 273 -25.60 16.22 8.83
CA TYR A 273 -24.38 15.98 8.04
C TYR A 273 -23.37 15.06 8.73
N GLY A 274 -23.39 14.99 10.06
CA GLY A 274 -22.49 14.18 10.88
C GLY A 274 -22.51 12.69 10.54
N PRO A 275 -23.69 12.03 10.45
CA PRO A 275 -23.75 10.60 10.12
C PRO A 275 -23.19 10.25 8.73
N GLU A 276 -23.43 11.10 7.74
CA GLU A 276 -22.87 10.94 6.39
C GLU A 276 -21.34 11.07 6.39
N PHE A 277 -20.83 12.10 7.08
CA PHE A 277 -19.40 12.32 7.26
C PHE A 277 -18.72 11.12 7.93
N GLU A 278 -19.23 10.67 9.06
CA GLU A 278 -18.69 9.53 9.80
C GLU A 278 -18.68 8.28 8.93
N ARG A 279 -19.78 8.00 8.22
CA ARG A 279 -19.86 6.84 7.33
C ARG A 279 -18.78 6.87 6.25
N ARG A 280 -18.56 8.01 5.59
CA ARG A 280 -17.49 8.17 4.58
C ARG A 280 -16.10 8.04 5.18
N ALA A 281 -15.87 8.65 6.34
CA ALA A 281 -14.60 8.55 7.05
C ALA A 281 -14.28 7.09 7.41
N MET A 282 -15.24 6.36 7.98
CA MET A 282 -15.08 4.96 8.37
C MET A 282 -14.90 4.04 7.15
N GLN A 283 -15.60 4.29 6.04
CA GLN A 283 -15.40 3.56 4.78
C GLN A 283 -13.97 3.70 4.24
N LYS A 284 -13.41 4.93 4.29
CA LYS A 284 -12.03 5.18 3.86
C LYS A 284 -11.00 4.64 4.85
N ALA A 285 -11.28 4.73 6.16
CA ALA A 285 -10.42 4.22 7.22
C ALA A 285 -10.30 2.69 7.20
N PHE A 286 -11.42 1.99 6.98
CA PHE A 286 -11.50 0.53 7.04
C PHE A 286 -12.13 -0.08 5.77
N PRO A 287 -11.50 0.04 4.58
CA PRO A 287 -12.09 -0.42 3.32
C PRO A 287 -12.44 -1.91 3.30
N MET A 288 -11.72 -2.72 4.07
CA MET A 288 -11.96 -4.16 4.20
C MET A 288 -13.22 -4.50 5.01
N VAL A 289 -13.62 -3.61 5.92
CA VAL A 289 -14.80 -3.77 6.77
C VAL A 289 -16.06 -3.29 6.05
N TYR A 290 -15.97 -2.14 5.38
CA TYR A 290 -17.12 -1.49 4.74
C TYR A 290 -17.26 -1.84 3.25
N ARG A 291 -16.84 -3.04 2.85
CA ARG A 291 -17.14 -3.55 1.51
C ARG A 291 -18.66 -3.66 1.32
N PRO A 292 -19.17 -3.48 0.07
CA PRO A 292 -20.56 -3.77 -0.24
C PRO A 292 -20.92 -5.18 0.21
N ASP A 293 -22.04 -5.31 0.90
CA ASP A 293 -22.53 -6.60 1.37
C ASP A 293 -23.46 -7.24 0.34
N PRO A 294 -23.58 -8.58 0.35
CA PRO A 294 -24.37 -9.29 -0.63
C PRO A 294 -25.84 -9.46 -0.23
N VAL A 295 -26.30 -8.92 0.90
CA VAL A 295 -27.67 -9.09 1.42
C VAL A 295 -28.53 -7.88 1.08
N THR A 296 -27.99 -6.67 1.21
CA THR A 296 -28.67 -5.41 0.89
C THR A 296 -29.27 -5.42 -0.52
N PRO A 297 -28.55 -5.79 -1.59
CA PRO A 297 -29.15 -5.85 -2.93
C PRO A 297 -30.26 -6.90 -3.07
N LEU A 298 -30.22 -7.97 -2.28
CA LEU A 298 -31.26 -9.01 -2.29
C LEU A 298 -32.54 -8.51 -1.59
N LEU A 299 -32.40 -7.79 -0.47
CA LEU A 299 -33.52 -7.15 0.23
C LEU A 299 -34.16 -6.07 -0.65
N GLU A 300 -33.35 -5.21 -1.27
CA GLU A 300 -33.82 -4.17 -2.20
C GLU A 300 -34.54 -4.79 -3.41
N GLY A 301 -33.94 -5.81 -4.02
CA GLY A 301 -34.53 -6.56 -5.13
C GLY A 301 -35.85 -7.23 -4.75
N ALA A 302 -35.93 -7.83 -3.56
CA ALA A 302 -37.16 -8.42 -3.05
C ALA A 302 -38.25 -7.37 -2.82
N LEU A 303 -37.93 -6.24 -2.18
CA LEU A 303 -38.87 -5.14 -1.89
C LEU A 303 -39.42 -4.45 -3.15
N ALA A 304 -38.66 -4.52 -4.26
CA ALA A 304 -39.04 -3.98 -5.55
C ALA A 304 -40.00 -4.88 -6.34
N LEU A 305 -40.27 -6.11 -5.89
CA LEU A 305 -41.21 -7.00 -6.57
C LEU A 305 -42.64 -6.42 -6.55
N PRO A 306 -43.34 -6.39 -7.70
CA PRO A 306 -44.66 -5.76 -7.82
C PRO A 306 -45.79 -6.59 -7.20
N ASP A 307 -45.58 -7.89 -7.02
CA ASP A 307 -46.57 -8.87 -6.57
C ASP A 307 -46.40 -9.25 -5.08
N LEU A 308 -45.65 -8.46 -4.31
CA LEU A 308 -45.56 -8.65 -2.85
C LEU A 308 -46.91 -8.39 -2.17
N THR A 309 -47.29 -9.29 -1.28
CA THR A 309 -48.36 -9.02 -0.32
C THR A 309 -47.90 -7.97 0.71
N ASP A 310 -48.85 -7.24 1.31
CA ASP A 310 -48.56 -6.26 2.36
C ASP A 310 -47.81 -6.89 3.54
N ALA A 311 -48.16 -8.13 3.89
CA ALA A 311 -47.49 -8.89 4.95
C ALA A 311 -46.02 -9.19 4.61
N GLN A 312 -45.73 -9.65 3.38
CA GLN A 312 -44.35 -9.90 2.94
C GLN A 312 -43.54 -8.60 2.90
N ARG A 313 -44.13 -7.51 2.41
CA ARG A 313 -43.47 -6.19 2.38
C ARG A 313 -43.09 -5.73 3.78
N ALA A 314 -44.01 -5.82 4.74
CA ALA A 314 -43.74 -5.46 6.15
C ALA A 314 -42.65 -6.34 6.77
N GLN A 315 -42.65 -7.65 6.49
CA GLN A 315 -41.61 -8.57 6.97
C GLN A 315 -40.24 -8.24 6.37
N LEU A 316 -40.14 -7.96 5.07
CA LEU A 316 -38.89 -7.59 4.41
C LEU A 316 -38.34 -6.24 4.91
N GLN A 317 -39.20 -5.26 5.16
CA GLN A 317 -38.80 -3.97 5.74
C GLN A 317 -38.24 -4.13 7.16
N THR A 318 -38.91 -4.93 7.99
CA THR A 318 -38.43 -5.26 9.34
C THR A 318 -37.09 -5.99 9.26
N LEU A 319 -36.98 -6.99 8.37
CA LEU A 319 -35.76 -7.75 8.14
C LEU A 319 -34.59 -6.87 7.69
N SER A 320 -34.86 -5.85 6.86
CA SER A 320 -33.86 -4.88 6.44
C SER A 320 -33.31 -4.06 7.60
N GLN A 321 -34.17 -3.59 8.51
CA GLN A 321 -33.74 -2.80 9.67
C GLN A 321 -32.92 -3.64 10.66
N GLU A 322 -33.35 -4.89 10.90
CA GLU A 322 -32.61 -5.84 11.73
C GLU A 322 -31.24 -6.16 11.12
N PHE A 323 -31.18 -6.40 9.81
CA PHE A 323 -29.93 -6.66 9.09
C PHE A 323 -28.94 -5.51 9.25
N THR A 324 -29.37 -4.28 8.97
CA THR A 324 -28.52 -3.09 9.09
C THR A 324 -27.95 -2.98 10.50
N THR A 325 -28.79 -3.14 11.53
CA THR A 325 -28.36 -3.04 12.94
C THR A 325 -27.36 -4.14 13.31
N GLU A 326 -27.67 -5.40 13.00
CA GLU A 326 -26.76 -6.52 13.31
C GLU A 326 -25.44 -6.42 12.53
N PHE A 327 -25.51 -6.00 11.26
CA PHE A 327 -24.34 -5.89 10.40
C PHE A 327 -23.40 -4.77 10.83
N ASP A 328 -23.94 -3.63 11.27
CA ASP A 328 -23.14 -2.56 11.85
C ASP A 328 -22.47 -3.02 13.16
N GLY A 329 -23.15 -3.84 13.97
CA GLY A 329 -22.55 -4.51 15.12
C GLY A 329 -21.34 -5.39 14.76
N VAL A 330 -21.48 -6.25 13.75
CA VAL A 330 -20.38 -7.11 13.26
C VAL A 330 -19.24 -6.28 12.66
N ARG A 331 -19.56 -5.21 11.93
CA ARG A 331 -18.53 -4.26 11.42
C ARG A 331 -17.74 -3.65 12.56
N GLY A 332 -18.42 -3.20 13.63
CA GLY A 332 -17.77 -2.67 14.83
C GLY A 332 -16.81 -3.66 15.48
N GLN A 333 -17.19 -4.94 15.58
CA GLN A 333 -16.31 -6.01 16.06
C GLN A 333 -15.09 -6.21 15.17
N LEU A 334 -15.27 -6.17 13.84
CA LEU A 334 -14.17 -6.33 12.90
C LEU A 334 -13.20 -5.14 12.94
N VAL A 335 -13.71 -3.90 13.08
CA VAL A 335 -12.88 -2.71 13.32
C VAL A 335 -12.07 -2.87 14.61
N ALA A 336 -12.72 -3.29 15.71
CA ALA A 336 -12.04 -3.51 16.98
C ALA A 336 -10.93 -4.57 16.88
N ALA A 337 -11.18 -5.67 16.16
CA ALA A 337 -10.18 -6.71 15.93
C ALA A 337 -8.96 -6.19 15.15
N TYR A 338 -9.15 -5.36 14.11
CA TYR A 338 -8.02 -4.72 13.42
C TYR A 338 -7.26 -3.76 14.33
N ARG A 339 -7.98 -2.94 15.13
CA ARG A 339 -7.35 -2.00 16.06
C ARG A 339 -6.41 -2.68 17.04
N GLU A 340 -6.82 -3.83 17.57
CA GLU A 340 -6.06 -4.63 18.52
C GLU A 340 -4.85 -5.33 17.87
N THR A 341 -5.03 -5.88 16.67
CA THR A 341 -4.09 -6.84 16.11
C THR A 341 -3.07 -6.27 15.15
N GLU A 342 -3.41 -5.22 14.39
CA GLU A 342 -2.48 -4.59 13.44
C GLU A 342 -1.17 -4.10 14.12
N PRO A 343 -1.18 -3.45 15.30
CA PRO A 343 0.05 -3.02 15.96
C PRO A 343 0.96 -4.19 16.39
N GLN A 344 0.43 -5.40 16.47
CA GLN A 344 1.17 -6.61 16.87
C GLN A 344 1.75 -7.37 15.68
N GLU A 345 1.46 -6.97 14.44
CA GLU A 345 1.93 -7.61 13.21
C GLU A 345 3.46 -7.81 13.17
N PRO A 346 4.31 -6.84 13.56
CA PRO A 346 5.76 -7.03 13.58
C PRO A 346 6.22 -8.27 14.38
N ARG A 347 5.66 -8.43 15.59
CA ARG A 347 5.94 -9.56 16.47
C ARG A 347 5.43 -10.86 15.87
N ARG A 348 4.17 -10.85 15.40
CA ARG A 348 3.53 -12.03 14.80
C ARG A 348 4.30 -12.55 13.59
N ARG A 349 4.75 -11.66 12.69
CA ARG A 349 5.55 -12.01 11.51
C ARG A 349 6.89 -12.61 11.90
N THR A 350 7.55 -12.04 12.89
CA THR A 350 8.84 -12.55 13.38
C THR A 350 8.68 -13.94 14.02
N GLU A 351 7.64 -14.16 14.81
CA GLU A 351 7.34 -15.47 15.41
C GLU A 351 7.04 -16.52 14.32
N LEU A 352 6.25 -16.17 13.31
CA LEU A 352 6.00 -17.05 12.17
C LEU A 352 7.28 -17.38 11.39
N ALA A 353 8.17 -16.39 11.20
CA ALA A 353 9.46 -16.62 10.55
C ALA A 353 10.35 -17.58 11.35
N LYS A 354 10.37 -17.47 12.69
CA LYS A 354 11.09 -18.40 13.58
C LYS A 354 10.54 -19.83 13.46
N ARG A 355 9.23 -19.99 13.45
CA ARG A 355 8.58 -21.30 13.27
C ARG A 355 8.90 -21.95 11.92
N ARG A 356 8.87 -21.17 10.84
CA ARG A 356 9.29 -21.65 9.50
C ARG A 356 10.75 -22.06 9.49
N ALA A 357 11.63 -21.27 10.11
CA ALA A 357 13.05 -21.62 10.24
C ALA A 357 13.26 -22.91 11.03
N ALA A 358 12.37 -23.23 11.97
CA ALA A 358 12.34 -24.50 12.71
C ALA A 358 11.70 -25.66 11.92
N GLY A 359 11.29 -25.45 10.67
CA GLY A 359 10.72 -26.49 9.79
C GLY A 359 9.20 -26.65 9.87
N GLU A 360 8.49 -25.79 10.61
CA GLU A 360 7.03 -25.84 10.69
C GLU A 360 6.38 -25.28 9.40
N GLN A 361 5.39 -25.99 8.85
CA GLN A 361 4.60 -25.50 7.72
C GLN A 361 3.54 -24.48 8.20
N THR A 362 3.94 -23.22 8.38
CA THR A 362 3.03 -22.14 8.79
C THR A 362 2.64 -21.23 7.63
N ARG A 363 1.34 -20.96 7.47
CA ARG A 363 0.81 -19.95 6.53
C ARG A 363 0.61 -18.61 7.24
N LEU A 364 0.76 -17.51 6.49
CA LEU A 364 0.42 -16.18 6.99
C LEU A 364 -1.10 -16.01 6.81
N THR A 365 -1.87 -16.24 7.88
CA THR A 365 -3.32 -15.99 7.94
C THR A 365 -3.60 -14.75 8.76
N ASP A 366 -4.86 -14.30 8.80
CA ASP A 366 -5.23 -13.22 9.72
C ASP A 366 -5.14 -13.69 11.18
N PRO A 367 -5.04 -12.75 12.13
CA PRO A 367 -5.14 -13.05 13.55
C PRO A 367 -6.48 -13.72 13.90
N PRO A 368 -6.53 -14.60 14.91
CA PRO A 368 -7.75 -15.34 15.26
C PRO A 368 -8.99 -14.46 15.52
N SER A 369 -8.83 -13.30 16.15
CA SER A 369 -9.94 -12.37 16.40
C SER A 369 -10.51 -11.77 15.10
N VAL A 370 -9.64 -11.50 14.11
CA VAL A 370 -10.05 -11.02 12.78
C VAL A 370 -10.76 -12.13 12.01
N GLU A 371 -10.24 -13.36 12.04
CA GLU A 371 -10.90 -14.53 11.41
C GLU A 371 -12.27 -14.80 12.02
N GLN A 372 -12.38 -14.72 13.36
CA GLN A 372 -13.65 -14.90 14.06
C GLN A 372 -14.68 -13.82 13.66
N ALA A 373 -14.27 -12.55 13.60
CA ALA A 373 -15.15 -11.47 13.17
C ALA A 373 -15.57 -11.60 11.70
N LYS A 374 -14.67 -12.09 10.82
CA LYS A 374 -15.02 -12.42 9.43
C LYS A 374 -16.01 -13.57 9.35
N ALA A 375 -15.83 -14.64 10.12
CA ALA A 375 -16.75 -15.76 10.18
C ALA A 375 -18.14 -15.32 10.63
N ALA A 376 -18.24 -14.52 11.70
CA ALA A 376 -19.51 -13.97 12.19
C ALA A 376 -20.24 -13.13 11.10
N ARG A 377 -19.50 -12.41 10.26
CA ARG A 377 -20.05 -11.67 9.13
C ARG A 377 -20.63 -12.60 8.05
N GLU A 378 -19.92 -13.65 7.67
CA GLU A 378 -20.41 -14.61 6.67
C GLU A 378 -21.61 -15.41 7.20
N GLU A 379 -21.62 -15.75 8.49
CA GLU A 379 -22.77 -16.35 9.18
C GLU A 379 -23.99 -15.43 9.16
N LEU A 380 -23.79 -14.13 9.43
CA LEU A 380 -24.85 -13.12 9.33
C LEU A 380 -25.42 -13.05 7.91
N PHE A 381 -24.56 -13.03 6.89
CA PHE A 381 -25.03 -13.03 5.49
C PHE A 381 -25.84 -14.28 5.15
N THR A 382 -25.40 -15.44 5.64
CA THR A 382 -26.12 -16.70 5.44
C THR A 382 -27.48 -16.69 6.14
N LYS A 383 -27.54 -16.24 7.40
CA LYS A 383 -28.77 -16.09 8.18
C LYS A 383 -29.80 -15.25 7.43
N TYR A 384 -29.42 -14.07 6.95
CA TYR A 384 -30.36 -13.16 6.31
C TYR A 384 -30.77 -13.59 4.91
N ARG A 385 -29.88 -14.25 4.14
CA ARG A 385 -30.27 -14.87 2.86
C ARG A 385 -31.38 -15.89 3.03
N LEU A 386 -31.28 -16.77 4.03
CA LEU A 386 -32.30 -17.79 4.32
C LEU A 386 -33.63 -17.14 4.77
N ARG A 387 -33.57 -16.11 5.63
CA ARG A 387 -34.79 -15.40 6.06
C ARG A 387 -35.51 -14.69 4.89
N ILE A 388 -34.78 -14.17 3.90
CA ILE A 388 -35.39 -13.61 2.68
C ILE A 388 -36.11 -14.73 1.90
N THR A 389 -35.48 -15.89 1.73
CA THR A 389 -36.08 -17.00 0.97
C THR A 389 -37.25 -17.65 1.69
N GLU A 390 -37.35 -17.56 3.01
CA GLU A 390 -38.52 -18.01 3.76
C GLU A 390 -39.77 -17.13 3.54
N ILE A 391 -39.59 -15.84 3.24
CA ILE A 391 -40.68 -14.88 3.03
C ILE A 391 -41.25 -14.96 1.60
N LEU A 392 -40.39 -15.24 0.61
CA LEU A 392 -40.76 -15.20 -0.81
C LEU A 392 -41.27 -16.54 -1.34
N THR A 393 -42.20 -16.50 -2.29
CA THR A 393 -42.62 -17.68 -3.06
C THR A 393 -41.52 -18.15 -4.02
N THR A 394 -41.65 -19.34 -4.60
CA THR A 394 -40.68 -19.88 -5.57
C THR A 394 -40.52 -18.97 -6.79
N GLU A 395 -41.63 -18.44 -7.31
CA GLU A 395 -41.65 -17.54 -8.46
C GLU A 395 -40.98 -16.21 -8.13
N GLN A 396 -41.26 -15.65 -6.95
CA GLN A 396 -40.63 -14.44 -6.45
C GLN A 396 -39.12 -14.62 -6.24
N LYS A 397 -38.68 -15.78 -5.73
CA LYS A 397 -37.25 -16.09 -5.59
C LYS A 397 -36.51 -16.06 -6.93
N GLN A 398 -37.12 -16.59 -7.98
CA GLN A 398 -36.54 -16.58 -9.33
C GLN A 398 -36.49 -15.17 -9.93
N ALA A 399 -37.40 -14.29 -9.53
CA ALA A 399 -37.45 -12.91 -9.97
C ALA A 399 -36.38 -12.02 -9.31
N VAL A 400 -35.80 -12.40 -8.16
CA VAL A 400 -34.72 -11.65 -7.49
C VAL A 400 -33.34 -12.10 -8.00
N PRO A 401 -32.58 -11.26 -8.72
CA PRO A 401 -31.27 -11.62 -9.24
C PRO A 401 -30.30 -12.06 -8.14
N GLY A 402 -29.65 -13.21 -8.33
CA GLY A 402 -28.66 -13.75 -7.40
C GLY A 402 -29.23 -14.52 -6.21
N LEU A 403 -30.53 -14.43 -5.92
CA LEU A 403 -31.13 -15.06 -4.74
C LEU A 403 -31.16 -16.60 -4.84
N VAL A 404 -31.50 -17.16 -5.99
CA VAL A 404 -31.55 -18.64 -6.19
C VAL A 404 -30.17 -19.28 -6.02
N LYS A 405 -29.12 -18.63 -6.53
CA LYS A 405 -27.73 -19.10 -6.34
C LYS A 405 -27.32 -18.98 -4.88
N ALA A 406 -27.67 -17.87 -4.23
CA ALA A 406 -27.39 -17.64 -2.83
C ALA A 406 -28.11 -18.63 -1.90
N ASP A 407 -29.34 -19.03 -2.23
CA ASP A 407 -30.14 -20.03 -1.50
C ASP A 407 -29.50 -21.42 -1.59
N ALA A 408 -29.12 -21.85 -2.80
CA ALA A 408 -28.42 -23.11 -3.01
C ALA A 408 -27.04 -23.16 -2.31
N GLU A 409 -26.35 -22.03 -2.19
CA GLU A 409 -25.08 -21.92 -1.46
C GLU A 409 -25.31 -21.90 0.07
N ALA A 410 -26.33 -21.20 0.56
CA ALA A 410 -26.65 -21.11 1.99
C ALA A 410 -27.16 -22.44 2.57
N GLN A 411 -27.86 -23.25 1.77
CA GLN A 411 -28.35 -24.57 2.17
C GLN A 411 -27.26 -25.65 2.13
N ARG A 412 -26.15 -25.42 1.41
CA ARG A 412 -24.97 -26.30 1.47
C ARG A 412 -24.27 -26.03 2.80
N LYS A 413 -24.37 -26.95 3.76
CA LYS A 413 -23.63 -26.89 5.03
C LYS A 413 -22.16 -26.52 4.75
N PRO A 414 -21.55 -25.58 5.49
CA PRO A 414 -20.13 -25.35 5.39
C PRO A 414 -19.43 -26.64 5.85
N VAL A 415 -18.73 -27.30 4.93
CA VAL A 415 -17.85 -28.41 5.28
C VAL A 415 -16.67 -27.80 6.04
N PRO A 416 -16.45 -28.14 7.32
CA PRO A 416 -15.27 -27.69 8.02
C PRO A 416 -14.05 -28.34 7.35
N GLY A 417 -13.09 -27.53 6.90
CA GLY A 417 -11.76 -28.03 6.53
C GLY A 417 -11.52 -28.38 5.07
N ARG A 418 -12.14 -27.74 4.08
CA ARG A 418 -11.70 -27.90 2.67
C ARG A 418 -10.46 -27.07 2.34
N GLY A 419 -9.38 -27.42 3.03
CA GLY A 419 -8.02 -26.97 2.77
C GLY A 419 -7.08 -28.16 2.63
N GLU A 420 -7.52 -29.29 2.07
CA GLU A 420 -6.65 -30.43 1.77
C GLU A 420 -6.81 -30.92 0.32
N LYS A 421 -5.63 -31.20 -0.24
CA LYS A 421 -5.37 -31.52 -1.64
C LYS A 421 -6.07 -32.81 -2.06
N LEU A 422 -6.49 -32.85 -3.33
CA LEU A 422 -6.53 -34.10 -4.07
C LEU A 422 -5.08 -34.58 -4.22
N GLU A 423 -4.72 -35.62 -3.50
CA GLU A 423 -3.56 -36.43 -3.84
C GLU A 423 -3.86 -37.19 -5.13
N GLU A 424 -2.99 -36.96 -6.10
CA GLU A 424 -2.91 -37.66 -7.38
C GLU A 424 -2.28 -39.03 -7.12
N GLY A 425 -3.02 -40.10 -7.32
CA GLY A 425 -2.44 -41.45 -7.41
C GLY A 425 -3.19 -42.56 -6.70
N GLN A 426 -4.34 -42.97 -7.23
CA GLN A 426 -4.67 -44.41 -7.33
C GLN A 426 -5.88 -44.61 -8.25
N VAL A 427 -5.62 -45.26 -9.39
CA VAL A 427 -6.65 -45.80 -10.28
C VAL A 427 -6.99 -47.20 -9.78
N PRO A 428 -8.25 -47.50 -9.42
CA PRO A 428 -8.76 -48.87 -9.42
C PRO A 428 -9.30 -49.21 -10.80
N ASP A 429 -9.02 -50.46 -11.15
CA ASP A 429 -9.20 -51.17 -12.40
C ASP A 429 -10.67 -51.30 -12.85
N GLY A 430 -10.87 -51.39 -14.17
CA GLY A 430 -12.06 -51.97 -14.80
C GLY A 430 -13.30 -51.10 -14.95
N ASP A 431 -13.50 -50.49 -16.12
CA ASP A 431 -14.45 -51.03 -17.09
C ASP A 431 -14.42 -50.25 -18.41
N VAL A 432 -14.40 -51.03 -19.49
CA VAL A 432 -14.26 -50.62 -20.88
C VAL A 432 -15.58 -50.04 -21.38
N VAL A 433 -15.58 -48.78 -21.81
CA VAL A 433 -16.60 -48.27 -22.75
C VAL A 433 -15.93 -47.40 -23.82
N GLU A 434 -15.68 -48.06 -24.96
CA GLU A 434 -15.88 -47.61 -26.34
C GLU A 434 -15.59 -46.14 -26.68
N TYR A 435 -14.41 -45.91 -27.26
CA TYR A 435 -14.06 -44.69 -27.98
C TYR A 435 -14.74 -44.66 -29.35
N VAL A 436 -15.55 -43.63 -29.60
CA VAL A 436 -15.91 -43.21 -30.95
C VAL A 436 -14.98 -42.07 -31.37
N GLU A 437 -14.22 -42.33 -32.44
CA GLU A 437 -13.38 -41.34 -33.13
C GLU A 437 -14.22 -40.19 -33.68
N GLY A 438 -13.76 -38.94 -33.48
CA GLY A 438 -14.36 -37.80 -34.16
C GLY A 438 -13.72 -36.45 -33.85
N VAL A 439 -12.93 -35.99 -34.83
CA VAL A 439 -12.63 -34.57 -35.13
C VAL A 439 -11.46 -33.91 -34.39
N LYS A 440 -10.33 -33.89 -35.10
CA LYS A 440 -9.23 -32.93 -34.97
C LYS A 440 -9.70 -31.51 -35.31
N GLY A 441 -9.38 -30.53 -34.48
CA GLY A 441 -9.53 -29.12 -34.85
C GLY A 441 -8.92 -28.13 -33.85
N GLY A 442 -7.80 -27.51 -34.24
CA GLY A 442 -7.54 -26.08 -33.97
C GLY A 442 -7.02 -25.65 -32.60
N LYS A 443 -5.70 -25.53 -32.49
CA LYS A 443 -5.04 -24.62 -31.53
C LYS A 443 -5.45 -23.16 -31.81
N GLY A 444 -5.85 -22.43 -30.78
CA GLY A 444 -6.08 -20.98 -30.87
C GLY A 444 -6.77 -20.35 -29.67
N GLY A 445 -6.24 -20.53 -28.46
CA GLY A 445 -6.76 -19.92 -27.24
C GLY A 445 -5.98 -18.67 -26.84
N VAL A 446 -6.50 -17.51 -27.19
CA VAL A 446 -6.10 -16.19 -26.67
C VAL A 446 -6.36 -16.16 -25.16
N LYS A 447 -5.34 -15.80 -24.36
CA LYS A 447 -5.52 -15.52 -22.92
C LYS A 447 -6.44 -14.30 -22.76
N PRO A 448 -7.53 -14.37 -21.98
CA PRO A 448 -8.27 -13.17 -21.61
C PRO A 448 -7.39 -12.30 -20.71
N ALA A 449 -7.26 -11.03 -21.08
CA ALA A 449 -6.62 -10.00 -20.29
C ALA A 449 -7.34 -9.86 -18.94
N GLN A 450 -6.57 -9.82 -17.85
CA GLN A 450 -7.07 -9.37 -16.56
C GLN A 450 -7.60 -7.93 -16.70
N PRO A 451 -8.76 -7.60 -16.11
CA PRO A 451 -9.21 -6.22 -16.06
C PRO A 451 -8.20 -5.38 -15.27
N ALA A 452 -7.79 -4.27 -15.88
CA ALA A 452 -6.93 -3.28 -15.27
C ALA A 452 -7.59 -2.69 -14.02
N ASN A 453 -6.76 -2.48 -13.00
CA ASN A 453 -7.13 -1.82 -11.75
C ASN A 453 -7.41 -0.33 -12.03
N PRO A 454 -8.61 0.21 -11.76
CA PRO A 454 -9.01 1.57 -12.17
C PRO A 454 -8.38 2.71 -11.34
N ALA A 455 -7.30 2.44 -10.60
CA ALA A 455 -6.60 3.46 -9.80
C ALA A 455 -5.53 4.24 -10.59
N ASN A 456 -5.55 4.21 -11.93
CA ASN A 456 -4.46 4.76 -12.74
C ASN A 456 -4.88 5.51 -14.02
N GLU A 457 -6.12 5.99 -14.14
CA GLU A 457 -6.51 6.86 -15.25
C GLU A 457 -6.60 8.33 -14.82
N GLY A 458 -5.87 9.15 -15.57
CA GLY A 458 -5.50 10.52 -15.23
C GLY A 458 -6.66 11.51 -15.19
N PHE A 459 -6.48 12.50 -14.32
CA PHE A 459 -7.13 13.79 -14.44
C PHE A 459 -6.63 14.50 -15.72
N GLY A 460 -7.55 14.66 -16.67
CA GLY A 460 -7.71 15.83 -17.53
C GLY A 460 -6.50 16.36 -18.30
N THR A 461 -6.38 15.96 -19.57
CA THR A 461 -5.78 16.81 -20.60
C THR A 461 -6.71 18.01 -20.86
N SER A 462 -6.20 19.23 -20.63
CA SER A 462 -6.89 20.45 -21.07
C SER A 462 -6.88 20.56 -22.60
N PRO A 463 -7.98 21.01 -23.23
CA PRO A 463 -8.00 21.29 -24.67
C PRO A 463 -7.23 22.59 -24.97
N GLY A 464 -6.26 22.49 -25.89
CA GLY A 464 -5.49 23.63 -26.37
C GLY A 464 -6.38 24.67 -27.05
N GLY A 465 -6.35 25.90 -26.52
CA GLY A 465 -6.94 27.08 -27.14
C GLY A 465 -6.14 27.51 -28.38
N GLY A 466 -6.76 27.39 -29.55
CA GLY A 466 -6.24 27.95 -30.79
C GLY A 466 -6.39 29.48 -30.81
N ALA A 467 -5.31 30.18 -31.14
CA ALA A 467 -5.30 31.61 -31.38
C ALA A 467 -6.13 31.98 -32.63
N PRO A 468 -6.85 33.12 -32.64
CA PRO A 468 -7.62 33.56 -33.80
C PRO A 468 -6.71 34.12 -34.90
N LYS A 469 -6.96 33.71 -36.14
CA LYS A 469 -6.40 34.31 -37.35
C LYS A 469 -6.92 35.74 -37.49
N ARG A 470 -6.01 36.69 -37.72
CA ARG A 470 -6.34 38.03 -38.23
C ARG A 470 -6.84 37.90 -39.67
N ALA A 471 -7.92 38.64 -39.95
CA ALA A 471 -8.40 38.90 -41.29
C ALA A 471 -7.46 39.90 -41.99
N ASP A 472 -7.07 39.58 -43.21
CA ASP A 472 -7.04 40.45 -44.39
C ASP A 472 -7.40 39.60 -45.61
#